data_AF-A0A401QDW6-F1
#
_entry.id   AF-A0A401QDW6-F1
#
_cell.length_a   1.000
_cell.length_b   1.000
_cell.length_c   1.000
_cell.angle_alpha   90.00
_cell.angle_beta   90.00
_cell.angle_gamma   90.00
#
_symmetry.space_group_name_H-M   'P 1'
#
loop_
_entity.id
_entity.type
_entity.pdbx_description
1 polymer ?
#
loop_
_entity_poly.entity_id
_entity_poly.type
_entity_poly.pdbx_seq_one_letter_code
_entity_poly.pdbx_strand_id
1 'polypeptide(L)' 'DTDFQKKIDHEVRMREGACKLLAACTQRQQALEAAKSLLTCNNRIMAYMSTVQRMKEAQLMQRKVRR' A
#
# COMPACT_ATOMS: atom_id res chain seq x y z
N ASP A 1 7.78 12.07 -5.19
CA ASP A 1 6.50 11.49 -5.63
C ASP A 1 6.67 10.11 -6.25
N THR A 2 7.58 9.96 -7.23
CA THR A 2 7.84 8.69 -7.94
C THR A 2 8.26 7.51 -7.06
N ASP A 3 9.02 7.74 -5.99
CA ASP A 3 9.47 6.66 -5.10
C ASP A 3 8.35 6.06 -4.25
N PHE A 4 7.41 6.89 -3.77
CA PHE A 4 6.24 6.36 -3.05
C PHE A 4 5.28 5.63 -4.00
N GLN A 5 5.15 6.09 -5.24
CA GLN A 5 4.35 5.38 -6.23
C GLN A 5 4.94 3.98 -6.52
N LYS A 6 6.26 3.86 -6.73
CA LYS A 6 6.91 2.56 -6.90
C LYS A 6 6.70 1.63 -5.70
N LYS A 7 6.71 2.17 -4.48
CA LYS A 7 6.44 1.41 -3.24
C LYS A 7 4.98 0.95 -3.18
N ILE A 8 4.03 1.79 -3.56
CA ILE A 8 2.60 1.41 -3.66
C ILE A 8 2.43 0.30 -4.69
N ASP A 9 3.00 0.44 -5.88
CA ASP A 9 2.88 -0.55 -6.96
C ASP A 9 3.50 -1.90 -6.55
N HIS A 10 4.60 -1.87 -5.78
CA HIS A 10 5.17 -3.07 -5.19
C HIS A 10 4.22 -3.74 -4.19
N GLU A 11 3.70 -2.99 -3.23
CA GLU A 11 2.79 -3.54 -2.21
C GLU A 11 1.46 -4.02 -2.82
N VAL A 12 0.97 -3.40 -3.90
CA VAL A 12 -0.20 -3.88 -4.66
C VAL A 12 0.08 -5.25 -5.27
N ARG A 13 1.24 -5.45 -5.91
CA ARG A 13 1.64 -6.76 -6.45
C ARG A 13 1.81 -7.81 -5.35
N MET A 14 2.38 -7.43 -4.19
CA MET A 14 2.50 -8.32 -3.04
C MET A 14 1.13 -8.76 -2.51
N ARG A 15 0.18 -7.82 -2.41
CA ARG A 15 -1.20 -8.09 -2.03
C ARG A 15 -1.88 -9.05 -3.00
N GLU A 16 -1.74 -8.85 -4.30
CA GLU A 16 -2.29 -9.76 -5.32
C GLU A 16 -1.73 -11.19 -5.19
N GLY A 17 -0.42 -11.31 -4.96
CA GLY A 17 0.22 -12.60 -4.69
C GLY A 17 -0.34 -13.26 -3.43
N ALA A 18 -0.49 -12.51 -2.33
CA ALA A 18 -1.06 -13.02 -1.09
C ALA A 18 -2.54 -13.43 -1.23
N CYS A 19 -3.33 -12.74 -2.06
CA CYS A 19 -4.71 -13.16 -2.39
C CYS A 19 -4.74 -14.50 -3.12
N LYS A 20 -3.86 -14.69 -4.12
CA LYS A 20 -3.73 -15.96 -4.85
C LYS A 20 -3.30 -17.09 -3.93
N LEU A 21 -2.33 -16.82 -3.04
CA LEU A 21 -1.88 -17.80 -2.05
C LEU A 21 -3.00 -18.16 -1.07
N LEU A 22 -3.75 -17.17 -0.57
CA LEU A 22 -4.87 -17.39 0.34
C LEU A 22 -5.94 -18.29 -0.29
N ALA A 23 -6.28 -18.05 -1.57
CA ALA A 23 -7.22 -18.87 -2.32
C ALA A 23 -6.76 -20.33 -2.49
N ALA A 24 -5.46 -20.58 -2.49
CA ALA A 24 -4.87 -21.92 -2.58
C ALA A 24 -4.65 -22.61 -1.22
N CYS A 25 -4.91 -21.93 -0.10
CA CYS A 25 -4.68 -22.50 1.22
C CYS A 25 -5.66 -23.63 1.52
N THR A 26 -5.13 -24.79 1.93
CA THR A 26 -5.94 -25.93 2.39
C THR A 26 -5.89 -26.10 3.91
N GLN A 27 -4.94 -25.43 4.57
CA GLN A 27 -4.76 -25.48 6.02
C GLN A 27 -4.95 -24.11 6.66
N ARG A 28 -5.51 -24.10 7.87
CA ARG A 28 -5.75 -22.89 8.67
C ARG A 28 -4.47 -22.07 8.87
N GLN A 29 -3.33 -22.72 9.11
CA GLN A 29 -2.07 -22.02 9.36
C GLN A 29 -1.58 -21.26 8.11
N GLN A 30 -1.68 -21.87 6.93
CA GLN A 30 -1.33 -21.22 5.66
C GLN A 30 -2.23 -20.01 5.41
N ALA A 31 -3.54 -20.17 5.62
CA ALA A 31 -4.50 -19.09 5.45
C ALA A 31 -4.24 -17.93 6.42
N LEU A 32 -3.85 -18.22 7.66
CA LEU A 32 -3.49 -17.20 8.65
C LEU A 32 -2.26 -16.38 8.22
N GLU A 33 -1.19 -17.03 7.77
CA GLU A 33 0.02 -16.33 7.31
C GLU A 33 -0.24 -15.50 6.04
N ALA A 34 -1.02 -16.03 5.10
CA ALA A 34 -1.44 -15.28 3.92
C ALA A 34 -2.30 -14.06 4.30
N ALA A 35 -3.24 -14.21 5.24
CA ALA A 35 -4.06 -13.10 5.74
C ALA A 35 -3.24 -12.02 6.46
N LYS A 36 -2.24 -12.40 7.27
CA LYS A 36 -1.30 -11.44 7.89
C LYS A 36 -0.52 -10.65 6.84
N SER A 37 -0.08 -11.33 5.78
CA SER A 37 0.62 -10.71 4.65
C SER A 37 -0.29 -9.70 3.94
N LEU A 38 -1.56 -10.04 3.70
CA LEU A 38 -2.55 -9.13 3.14
C LEU A 38 -2.77 -7.88 4.00
N LEU A 39 -2.98 -8.06 5.30
CA LEU A 39 -3.18 -6.95 6.24
C LEU A 39 -1.96 -6.01 6.25
N THR A 40 -0.76 -6.59 6.24
CA THR A 40 0.49 -5.82 6.19
C THR A 40 0.59 -4.99 4.90
N CYS A 41 0.34 -5.60 3.74
CA CYS A 41 0.37 -4.89 2.46
C CYS A 41 -0.65 -3.74 2.44
N ASN A 42 -1.88 -3.99 2.90
CA ASN A 42 -2.93 -2.98 2.96
C ASN A 42 -2.53 -1.78 3.84
N ASN A 43 -1.97 -2.04 5.04
CA ASN A 43 -1.52 -0.99 5.93
C ASN A 43 -0.41 -0.14 5.30
N ARG A 44 0.55 -0.78 4.61
CA ARG A 44 1.63 -0.07 3.91
C ARG A 44 1.12 0.77 2.74
N ILE A 45 0.21 0.24 1.93
CA ILE A 45 -0.42 0.98 0.83
C ILE A 45 -1.11 2.23 1.37
N MET A 46 -1.93 2.11 2.43
CA MET A 46 -2.59 3.26 3.05
C MET A 46 -1.60 4.30 3.59
N ALA A 47 -0.53 3.86 4.26
CA ALA A 47 0.50 4.76 4.79
C ALA A 47 1.23 5.53 3.66
N TYR A 48 1.59 4.85 2.57
CA TYR A 48 2.23 5.48 1.42
C TYR A 48 1.29 6.44 0.70
N MET A 49 0.03 6.05 0.47
CA MET A 49 -0.97 6.93 -0.13
C MET A 49 -1.21 8.18 0.73
N SER A 50 -1.28 8.04 2.06
CA SER A 50 -1.41 9.18 2.97
C SER A 50 -0.22 10.13 2.86
N THR A 51 0.99 9.59 2.72
CA THR A 51 2.21 10.40 2.54
C THR A 51 2.19 11.16 1.22
N VAL A 52 1.83 10.48 0.11
CA VAL A 52 1.67 11.11 -1.21
C VAL A 52 0.63 12.24 -1.15
N GLN A 53 -0.51 11.99 -0.51
CA GLN A 53 -1.57 12.99 -0.37
C GLN A 53 -1.09 14.24 0.40
N ARG A 54 -0.43 14.05 1.54
CA ARG A 54 0.13 15.17 2.33
C ARG A 54 1.16 15.98 1.55
N MET A 55 2.02 15.32 0.75
CA MET A 55 3.00 16.01 -0.10
C MET A 55 2.30 16.87 -1.16
N LYS A 56 1.25 16.36 -1.80
CA LYS A 56 0.46 17.11 -2.77
C LYS A 56 -0.21 18.32 -2.14
N GLU A 57 -0.84 18.13 -0.96
CA GLU A 57 -1.47 19.22 -0.21
C GLU A 57 -0.47 20.31 0.17
N ALA A 58 0.71 19.93 0.68
CA ALA A 58 1.77 20.87 1.01
C ALA A 58 2.24 21.66 -0.22
N GLN A 59 2.41 21.00 -1.37
CA GLN A 59 2.79 21.66 -2.62
C GLN A 59 1.71 22.65 -3.11
N LEU A 60 0.43 22.28 -3.00
CA LEU A 60 -0.68 23.16 -3.33
C LEU A 60 -0.75 24.38 -2.39
N MET A 61 -0.53 24.18 -1.09
CA MET A 61 -0.48 25.28 -0.12
C MET A 61 0.69 26.24 -0.42
N GLN A 62 1.88 25.72 -0.73
CA GLN A 62 3.00 26.56 -1.15
C GLN A 62 2.70 27.36 -2.42
N ARG A 63 1.99 26.77 -3.40
CA ARG A 63 1.57 27.48 -4.61
C ARG A 63 0.55 28.59 -4.33
N LYS A 64 -0.34 28.40 -3.36
CA LYS A 64 -1.31 29.42 -2.94
C LYS A 64 -0.64 30.58 -2.20
N VAL A 65 0.38 30.31 -1.38
CA VAL A 65 1.13 31.36 -0.65
C VAL A 65 1.98 32.24 -1.59
N ARG A 66 2.41 31.70 -2.74
CA ARG A 66 3.22 32.42 -3.75
C ARG A 66 2.39 33.22 -4.77
N ARG A 67 1.06 33.20 -4.67
CA ARG A 67 0.13 33.97 -5.52
C ARG A 67 -0.54 35.04 -4.68
#